data_AF-F9XHA3-F1
#
_entry.id   AF-F9XHA3-F1
#
_cell.length_a   1.000
_cell.length_b   1.000
_cell.length_c   1.000
_cell.angle_alpha   90.00
_cell.angle_beta   90.00
_cell.angle_gamma   90.00
#
_symmetry.space_group_name_H-M   'P 1'
#
loop_
_entity.id
_entity.type
_entity.pdbx_description
1 polymer ?
#
loop_
_entity_poly.entity_id
_entity_poly.type
_entity_poly.pdbx_seq_one_letter_code
_entity_poly.pdbx_strand_id
1 'polypeptide(L)'
;GFVIYRTTYTSHLDWDQCLHRLRHQHAETLAFDHAADLLESNPFTVFDDATRFENATAAEIRQHFNEWCNTAPMFEQGTLPHRSGVGAIRRDRYGSPRYRLCISIDEGAMRSIINDDSDSWLDSKGYVNLIRGAWRPQPEEELQEEARLYGRSSPKMWEAVEGVTQEDVGWCRISYAEVVMWYHLFGRMHEGDLWGRSFRRWPEVVRCW
;
A
#
# COMPACT_ATOMS: atom_id res chain seq x y z
N GLY A 1 11.10 -5.91 -2.17
CA GLY A 1 11.01 -5.35 -0.84
C GLY A 1 10.02 -4.22 -0.78
N PHE A 2 9.24 -4.20 0.29
CA PHE A 2 8.25 -3.17 0.58
C PHE A 2 8.86 -1.96 1.29
N VAL A 3 8.13 -0.85 1.24
CA VAL A 3 8.35 0.33 2.08
C VAL A 3 7.29 0.30 3.17
N ILE A 4 7.71 0.13 4.42
CA ILE A 4 6.85 -0.16 5.57
C ILE A 4 6.96 0.97 6.58
N TYR A 5 5.82 1.43 7.07
CA TYR A 5 5.69 2.41 8.14
C TYR A 5 5.14 1.73 9.38
N ARG A 6 5.86 1.82 10.50
CA ARG A 6 5.35 1.46 11.82
C ARG A 6 4.52 2.62 12.36
N THR A 7 3.24 2.40 12.62
CA THR A 7 2.35 3.44 13.18
C THR A 7 1.84 3.12 14.57
N THR A 8 2.25 1.99 15.14
CA THR A 8 1.96 1.59 16.52
C THR A 8 3.26 1.30 17.27
N TYR A 9 3.34 1.78 18.52
CA TYR A 9 4.52 1.65 19.37
C TYR A 9 4.19 1.00 20.72
N THR A 10 3.06 0.28 20.78
CA THR A 10 2.55 -0.34 22.01
C THR A 10 3.42 -1.49 22.54
N SER A 11 4.13 -2.20 21.65
CA SER A 11 5.08 -3.27 22.01
C SER A 11 6.17 -3.41 20.95
N HIS A 12 7.44 -3.39 21.38
CA HIS A 12 8.57 -3.67 20.50
C HIS A 12 8.71 -5.15 20.16
N LEU A 13 8.40 -6.03 21.13
CA LEU A 13 8.45 -7.48 20.92
C LEU A 13 7.43 -7.92 19.86
N ASP A 14 6.20 -7.40 19.97
CA ASP A 14 5.12 -7.69 19.03
C ASP A 14 5.50 -7.17 17.64
N TRP A 15 6.06 -5.95 17.57
CA TRP A 15 6.54 -5.39 16.32
C TRP A 15 7.59 -6.27 15.65
N ASP A 16 8.60 -6.72 16.39
CA ASP A 16 9.65 -7.59 15.87
C ASP A 16 9.08 -8.93 15.37
N GLN A 17 8.12 -9.50 16.10
CA GLN A 17 7.42 -10.73 15.70
C GLN A 17 6.57 -10.52 14.44
N CYS A 18 5.84 -9.41 14.34
CA CYS A 18 5.06 -9.03 13.17
C CYS A 18 5.96 -8.89 11.93
N LEU A 19 7.06 -8.16 12.05
CA LEU A 19 8.00 -7.95 10.96
C LEU A 19 8.69 -9.26 10.55
N HIS A 20 8.99 -10.13 11.52
CA HIS A 20 9.52 -11.47 11.25
C HIS A 20 8.54 -12.30 10.42
N ARG A 21 7.25 -12.36 10.81
CA ARG A 21 6.20 -13.09 10.06
C ARG A 21 6.02 -12.53 8.65
N LEU A 22 5.99 -11.21 8.50
CA LEU A 22 5.87 -10.58 7.18
C LEU A 22 7.06 -10.88 6.28
N ARG A 23 8.29 -10.88 6.82
CA ARG A 23 9.50 -11.26 6.07
C ARG A 23 9.48 -12.73 5.67
N HIS A 24 9.10 -13.62 6.58
CA HIS A 24 8.96 -15.06 6.31
C HIS A 24 7.97 -15.29 5.17
N GLN A 25 6.77 -14.72 5.27
CA GLN A 25 5.75 -14.84 4.23
C GLN A 25 6.22 -14.28 2.88
N HIS A 26 6.90 -13.13 2.87
CA HIS A 26 7.49 -12.58 1.64
C HIS A 26 8.54 -13.51 1.02
N ALA A 27 9.36 -14.15 1.84
CA ALA A 27 10.33 -15.14 1.37
C ALA A 27 9.66 -16.39 0.79
N GLU A 28 8.65 -16.94 1.45
CA GLU A 28 7.87 -18.09 0.97
C GLU A 28 7.21 -17.80 -0.37
N THR A 29 6.55 -16.63 -0.53
CA THR A 29 5.92 -16.27 -1.81
C THR A 29 6.94 -16.12 -2.93
N LEU A 30 8.09 -15.47 -2.67
CA LEU A 30 9.14 -15.35 -3.69
C LEU A 30 9.78 -16.70 -4.03
N ALA A 31 9.93 -17.61 -3.07
CA ALA A 31 10.43 -18.95 -3.32
C ALA A 31 9.46 -19.76 -4.20
N PHE A 32 8.15 -19.65 -3.94
CA PHE A 32 7.10 -20.25 -4.77
C PHE A 32 7.13 -19.73 -6.22
N ASP A 33 7.36 -18.43 -6.41
CA ASP A 33 7.46 -17.79 -7.73
C ASP A 33 8.84 -17.95 -8.40
N HIS A 34 9.74 -18.78 -7.85
CA HIS A 34 11.12 -18.97 -8.33
C HIS A 34 11.94 -17.68 -8.42
N ALA A 35 11.69 -16.74 -7.50
CA ALA A 35 12.28 -15.40 -7.45
C ALA A 35 12.97 -15.11 -6.09
N ALA A 36 13.48 -16.14 -5.42
CA ALA A 36 14.12 -16.04 -4.10
C ALA A 36 15.39 -15.16 -4.11
N ASP A 37 16.06 -15.04 -5.26
CA ASP A 37 17.19 -14.13 -5.50
C ASP A 37 16.83 -12.65 -5.30
N LEU A 38 15.55 -12.29 -5.42
CA LEU A 38 15.07 -10.93 -5.19
C LEU A 38 15.07 -10.53 -3.70
N LEU A 39 15.22 -11.48 -2.76
CA LEU A 39 15.26 -11.18 -1.34
C LEU A 39 16.48 -10.34 -0.96
N GLU A 40 17.64 -10.69 -1.51
CA GLU A 40 18.90 -10.00 -1.22
C GLU A 40 18.98 -8.64 -1.93
N SER A 41 18.50 -8.58 -3.17
CA SER A 41 18.60 -7.37 -3.99
C SER A 41 17.50 -6.34 -3.74
N ASN A 42 16.45 -6.69 -3.00
CA ASN A 42 15.31 -5.81 -2.77
C ASN A 42 14.79 -5.89 -1.32
N PRO A 43 15.56 -5.41 -0.33
CA PRO A 43 15.20 -5.46 1.08
C PRO A 43 14.00 -4.57 1.40
N PHE A 44 13.41 -4.79 2.58
CA PHE A 44 12.39 -3.89 3.13
C PHE A 44 13.04 -2.59 3.58
N THR A 45 12.41 -1.47 3.25
CA THR A 45 12.68 -0.17 3.88
C THR A 45 11.68 0.02 4.99
N VAL A 46 12.14 0.13 6.23
CA VAL A 46 11.27 0.29 7.39
C VAL A 46 11.48 1.67 8.00
N PHE A 47 10.41 2.45 8.08
CA PHE A 47 10.35 3.70 8.81
C PHE A 47 9.77 3.45 10.21
N ASP A 48 10.63 3.54 11.22
CA ASP A 48 10.36 3.29 12.64
C ASP A 48 10.80 4.52 13.44
N ASP A 49 9.87 5.48 13.59
CA ASP A 49 10.08 6.76 14.29
C ASP A 49 8.76 7.19 14.93
N ALA A 50 8.63 6.89 16.23
CA ALA A 50 7.41 7.19 17.01
C ALA A 50 7.06 8.67 16.99
N THR A 51 8.05 9.55 16.97
CA THR A 51 7.83 11.00 17.00
C THR A 51 7.16 11.53 15.74
N ARG A 52 7.23 10.75 14.64
CA ARG A 52 6.67 11.12 13.34
C ARG A 52 5.49 10.28 12.91
N PHE A 53 5.44 9.00 13.31
CA PHE A 53 4.53 8.03 12.71
C PHE A 53 3.54 7.40 13.69
N GLU A 54 3.64 7.64 14.99
CA GLU A 54 2.64 7.12 15.94
C GLU A 54 1.24 7.65 15.60
N ASN A 55 0.32 6.73 15.31
CA ASN A 55 -1.05 7.00 14.84
C ASN A 55 -1.14 7.84 13.56
N ALA A 56 -0.09 7.89 12.73
CA ALA A 56 -0.13 8.62 11.47
C ALA A 56 -1.19 8.05 10.51
N THR A 57 -1.95 8.96 9.90
CA THR A 57 -2.96 8.68 8.88
C THR A 57 -2.33 8.25 7.56
N ALA A 58 -3.11 7.65 6.67
CA ALA A 58 -2.65 7.33 5.32
C ALA A 58 -2.23 8.58 4.53
N ALA A 59 -2.83 9.75 4.83
CA ALA A 59 -2.46 11.02 4.19
C ALA A 59 -1.05 11.49 4.61
N GLU A 60 -0.72 11.44 5.90
CA GLU A 60 0.59 11.83 6.43
C GLU A 60 1.69 10.88 5.94
N ILE A 61 1.43 9.57 5.96
CA ILE A 61 2.35 8.56 5.43
C ILE A 61 2.58 8.78 3.93
N ARG A 62 1.51 9.04 3.17
CA ARG A 62 1.60 9.32 1.73
C ARG A 62 2.45 10.55 1.44
N GLN A 63 2.35 11.60 2.25
CA GLN A 63 3.19 12.79 2.09
C GLN A 63 4.67 12.42 2.24
N HIS A 64 5.05 11.83 3.37
CA HIS A 64 6.44 11.43 3.62
C HIS A 64 6.96 10.44 2.57
N PHE A 65 6.13 9.47 2.17
CA PHE A 65 6.48 8.49 1.14
C PHE A 65 6.82 9.17 -0.19
N ASN A 66 6.01 10.12 -0.64
CA ASN A 66 6.29 10.86 -1.88
C ASN A 66 7.56 11.71 -1.78
N GLU A 67 7.86 12.27 -0.60
CA GLU A 67 9.11 12.99 -0.36
C GLU A 67 10.32 12.05 -0.49
N TRP A 68 10.28 10.88 0.16
CA TRP A 68 11.31 9.85 0.05
C TRP A 68 11.49 9.35 -1.38
N CYS A 69 10.40 9.12 -2.11
CA CYS A 69 10.43 8.68 -3.50
C CYS A 69 11.07 9.70 -4.47
N ASN A 70 11.27 10.97 -4.08
CA ASN A 70 11.97 11.94 -4.92
C ASN A 70 13.45 11.65 -5.07
N THR A 71 14.05 10.94 -4.11
CA THR A 71 15.49 10.66 -4.09
C THR A 71 15.83 9.17 -4.03
N ALA A 72 14.95 8.35 -3.45
CA ALA A 72 15.20 6.92 -3.26
C ALA A 72 15.55 6.15 -4.54
N PRO A 73 14.87 6.34 -5.71
CA PRO A 73 15.24 5.62 -6.93
C PRO A 73 16.69 5.85 -7.37
N MET A 74 17.23 7.05 -7.13
CA MET A 74 18.63 7.37 -7.45
C MET A 74 19.59 6.61 -6.53
N PHE A 75 19.33 6.61 -5.23
CA PHE A 75 20.19 5.93 -4.26
C PHE A 75 20.10 4.40 -4.35
N GLU A 76 18.93 3.86 -4.67
CA GLU A 76 18.68 2.41 -4.70
C GLU A 76 18.97 1.79 -6.07
N GLN A 77 18.73 2.51 -7.18
CA GLN A 77 18.80 1.95 -8.54
C GLN A 77 19.71 2.74 -9.48
N GLY A 78 20.32 3.85 -9.03
CA GLY A 78 21.13 4.71 -9.90
C GLY A 78 20.31 5.42 -10.98
N THR A 79 18.98 5.48 -10.85
CA THR A 79 18.08 6.10 -11.84
C THR A 79 17.43 7.35 -11.26
N LEU A 80 17.31 8.42 -12.05
CA LEU A 80 16.47 9.55 -11.66
C LEU A 80 15.00 9.14 -11.74
N PRO A 81 14.12 9.63 -10.84
CA PRO A 81 12.69 9.52 -11.06
C PRO A 81 12.37 10.10 -12.45
N HIS A 82 11.63 9.37 -13.29
CA HIS A 82 11.17 9.91 -14.56
C HIS A 82 10.38 11.19 -14.28
N ARG A 83 10.99 12.35 -14.57
CA ARG A 83 10.29 13.63 -14.59
C ARG A 83 9.45 13.66 -15.87
N SER A 84 8.32 12.95 -15.87
CA SER A 84 7.27 13.24 -16.85
C SER A 84 6.85 14.70 -16.62
N GLY A 85 7.04 15.52 -17.65
CA GLY A 85 6.84 16.97 -17.61
C GLY A 85 5.42 17.38 -17.22
N VAL A 86 5.25 18.66 -16.93
CA VAL A 86 3.97 19.29 -16.59
C VAL A 86 2.92 18.89 -17.64
N GLY A 87 1.97 18.04 -17.26
CA GLY A 87 0.82 17.65 -18.08
C GLY A 87 0.74 16.17 -18.47
N ALA A 88 1.83 15.40 -18.44
CA ALA A 88 1.75 13.95 -18.56
C ALA A 88 1.44 13.37 -17.18
N ILE A 89 0.14 13.14 -16.98
CA ILE A 89 -0.50 12.40 -15.89
C ILE A 89 0.49 11.68 -14.95
N ARG A 90 0.42 11.97 -13.64
CA ARG A 90 1.18 11.36 -12.53
C ARG A 90 1.12 9.82 -12.40
N ARG A 91 0.65 9.10 -13.44
CA ARG A 91 0.44 7.65 -13.51
C ARG A 91 1.73 6.85 -13.70
N ASP A 92 2.86 7.50 -14.04
CA ASP A 92 4.11 6.84 -14.43
C ASP A 92 5.38 7.33 -13.68
N ARG A 93 5.23 8.23 -12.70
CA ARG A 93 6.35 8.88 -11.98
C ARG A 93 7.35 7.88 -11.37
N TYR A 94 6.89 6.65 -11.17
CA TYR A 94 7.56 5.59 -10.45
C TYR A 94 7.31 4.28 -11.22
N GLY A 95 8.21 3.85 -12.11
CA GLY A 95 8.02 2.63 -12.90
C GLY A 95 7.86 1.36 -12.04
N SER A 96 8.43 1.35 -10.83
CA SER A 96 8.37 0.23 -9.89
C SER A 96 7.24 0.40 -8.86
N PRO A 97 6.48 -0.67 -8.53
CA PRO A 97 5.57 -0.71 -7.37
C PRO A 97 6.20 -0.21 -6.07
N ARG A 98 7.53 -0.38 -5.91
CA ARG A 98 8.33 0.13 -4.78
C ARG A 98 8.11 1.60 -4.45
N TYR A 99 7.95 2.42 -5.49
CA TYR A 99 7.81 3.86 -5.31
C TYR A 99 6.36 4.34 -5.56
N ARG A 100 5.42 3.40 -5.77
CA ARG A 100 3.98 3.68 -5.97
C ARG A 100 3.13 3.28 -4.76
N LEU A 101 3.56 2.26 -4.03
CA LEU A 101 2.83 1.63 -2.95
C LEU A 101 3.71 1.52 -1.71
N CYS A 102 3.15 1.89 -0.56
CA CYS A 102 3.75 1.63 0.74
C CYS A 102 2.75 0.90 1.65
N ILE A 103 3.29 0.32 2.72
CA ILE A 103 2.53 -0.40 3.74
C ILE A 103 2.58 0.40 5.03
N SER A 104 1.44 0.56 5.71
CA SER A 104 1.41 0.92 7.11
C SER A 104 0.95 -0.25 7.97
N ILE A 105 1.50 -0.33 9.18
CA ILE A 105 1.14 -1.35 10.17
C ILE A 105 0.73 -0.62 11.45
N ASP A 106 -0.59 -0.51 11.62
CA ASP A 106 -1.21 -0.06 12.86
C ASP A 106 -1.31 -1.22 13.88
N GLU A 107 -1.85 -0.95 15.06
CA GLU A 107 -2.02 -1.96 16.10
C GLU A 107 -2.91 -3.13 15.66
N GLY A 108 -3.98 -2.87 14.90
CA GLY A 108 -4.88 -3.89 14.40
C GLY A 108 -4.20 -4.80 13.40
N ALA A 109 -3.45 -4.24 12.45
CA ALA A 109 -2.64 -4.97 11.48
C ALA A 109 -1.59 -5.83 12.20
N MET A 110 -0.83 -5.23 13.12
CA MET A 110 0.20 -5.93 13.90
C MET A 110 -0.38 -7.13 14.66
N ARG A 111 -1.46 -6.92 15.42
CA ARG A 111 -2.14 -7.99 16.16
C ARG A 111 -2.72 -9.05 15.23
N SER A 112 -3.28 -8.66 14.08
CA SER A 112 -3.85 -9.62 13.12
C SER A 112 -2.80 -10.56 12.54
N ILE A 113 -1.58 -10.06 12.28
CA ILE A 113 -0.48 -10.87 11.75
C ILE A 113 0.10 -11.79 12.83
N ILE A 114 0.29 -11.30 14.06
CA ILE A 114 0.86 -12.08 15.16
C ILE A 114 -0.08 -13.18 15.63
N ASN A 115 -1.39 -12.91 15.64
CA ASN A 115 -2.40 -13.87 16.06
C ASN A 115 -2.89 -14.74 14.90
N ASP A 116 -2.32 -14.61 13.70
CA ASP A 116 -2.68 -15.49 12.59
C ASP A 116 -2.15 -16.91 12.88
N ASP A 117 -3.07 -17.84 13.05
CA ASP A 117 -2.83 -19.25 13.33
C ASP A 117 -3.14 -20.15 12.12
N SER A 118 -3.35 -19.54 10.94
CA SER A 118 -3.72 -20.26 9.74
C SER A 118 -2.59 -21.16 9.25
N ASP A 119 -2.90 -22.43 9.00
CA ASP A 119 -1.97 -23.42 8.44
C ASP A 119 -1.63 -23.16 6.96
N SER A 120 -2.49 -22.41 6.28
CA SER A 120 -2.39 -22.09 4.86
C SER A 120 -2.42 -20.58 4.65
N TRP A 121 -1.62 -20.11 3.70
CA TRP A 121 -1.61 -18.72 3.27
C TRP A 121 -2.96 -18.26 2.67
N LEU A 122 -3.75 -19.21 2.13
CA LEU A 122 -5.10 -18.95 1.59
C LEU A 122 -6.11 -18.60 2.70
N ASP A 123 -5.93 -19.17 3.89
CA ASP A 123 -6.83 -18.99 5.03
C ASP A 123 -6.40 -17.84 5.95
N SER A 124 -5.28 -17.18 5.62
CA SER A 124 -4.67 -16.12 6.41
C SER A 124 -5.66 -15.01 6.74
N LYS A 125 -5.74 -14.71 8.04
CA LYS A 125 -6.59 -13.65 8.58
C LYS A 125 -5.82 -12.35 8.78
N GLY A 126 -4.49 -12.44 8.87
CA GLY A 126 -3.60 -11.30 9.01
C GLY A 126 -3.68 -10.35 7.82
N TYR A 127 -3.52 -9.06 8.08
CA TYR A 127 -3.56 -8.05 7.03
C TYR A 127 -2.55 -6.94 7.28
N VAL A 128 -2.23 -6.21 6.21
CA VAL A 128 -1.50 -4.94 6.24
C VAL A 128 -2.35 -3.84 5.61
N ASN A 129 -2.06 -2.58 5.91
CA ASN A 129 -2.70 -1.45 5.23
C ASN A 129 -1.85 -1.04 4.03
N LEU A 130 -2.34 -1.28 2.81
CA LEU A 130 -1.67 -0.91 1.57
C LEU A 130 -2.12 0.48 1.12
N ILE A 131 -1.16 1.40 0.96
CA ILE A 131 -1.40 2.82 0.64
C ILE A 131 -0.89 3.12 -0.77
N ARG A 132 -1.70 3.82 -1.56
CA ARG A 132 -1.31 4.37 -2.87
C ARG A 132 -0.65 5.73 -2.71
N GLY A 133 0.60 5.84 -3.15
CA GLY A 133 1.41 7.05 -3.04
C GLY A 133 0.86 8.24 -3.84
N ALA A 134 0.42 8.00 -5.08
CA ALA A 134 -0.04 9.06 -5.98
C ALA A 134 -1.52 9.45 -5.80
N TRP A 135 -2.25 8.74 -4.93
CA TRP A 135 -3.69 9.00 -4.74
C TRP A 135 -3.92 10.34 -4.04
N ARG A 136 -4.98 11.04 -4.44
CA ARG A 136 -5.50 12.22 -3.74
C ARG A 136 -7.03 12.17 -3.76
N PRO A 137 -7.71 12.72 -2.74
CA PRO A 137 -9.14 12.96 -2.83
C PRO A 137 -9.40 13.88 -4.03
N GLN A 138 -10.37 13.53 -4.87
CA GLN A 138 -10.83 14.43 -5.92
C GLN A 138 -11.79 15.48 -5.31
N PRO A 139 -11.69 16.76 -5.69
CA PRO A 139 -12.71 17.75 -5.35
C PRO A 139 -14.10 17.27 -5.76
N GLU A 140 -15.12 17.63 -4.97
CA GLU A 140 -16.49 17.19 -5.25
C GLU A 140 -16.97 17.72 -6.60
N GLU A 141 -16.57 18.92 -6.99
CA GLU A 141 -16.88 19.51 -8.29
C GLU A 141 -16.30 18.71 -9.45
N GLU A 142 -15.06 18.20 -9.31
CA GLU A 142 -14.43 17.34 -10.32
C GLU A 142 -15.23 16.03 -10.48
N LEU A 143 -15.63 15.41 -9.37
CA LEU A 143 -16.41 14.17 -9.38
C LEU A 143 -17.81 14.35 -9.98
N GLN A 144 -18.48 15.47 -9.66
CA GLN A 144 -19.79 15.80 -10.21
C GLN A 144 -19.71 16.05 -11.72
N GLU A 145 -18.67 16.74 -12.18
CA GLU A 145 -18.46 17.00 -13.60
C GLU A 145 -18.14 15.72 -14.37
N GLU A 146 -17.31 14.83 -13.84
CA GLU A 146 -17.07 13.51 -14.42
C GLU A 146 -18.37 12.68 -14.51
N ALA A 147 -19.19 12.69 -13.45
CA ALA A 147 -20.47 11.99 -13.46
C ALA A 147 -21.40 12.52 -14.56
N ARG A 148 -21.48 13.85 -14.74
CA ARG A 148 -22.25 14.47 -15.83
C ARG A 148 -21.70 14.10 -17.21
N LEU A 149 -20.39 14.21 -17.40
CA LEU A 149 -19.72 13.94 -18.67
C LEU A 149 -19.93 12.49 -19.15
N TYR A 150 -19.90 11.53 -18.23
CA TYR A 150 -20.06 10.11 -18.53
C TYR A 150 -21.50 9.59 -18.34
N GLY A 151 -22.46 10.47 -18.07
CA GLY A 151 -23.86 10.09 -17.86
C GLY A 151 -24.07 9.13 -16.68
N ARG A 152 -23.22 9.21 -15.65
CA ARG A 152 -23.28 8.40 -14.43
C ARG A 152 -24.10 9.12 -13.36
N SER A 153 -24.68 8.36 -12.43
CA SER A 153 -25.27 8.94 -11.23
C SER A 153 -24.22 9.71 -10.42
N SER A 154 -24.67 10.72 -9.68
CA SER A 154 -23.79 11.43 -8.73
C SER A 154 -23.07 10.43 -7.81
N PRO A 155 -21.79 10.67 -7.50
CA PRO A 155 -21.04 9.76 -6.64
C PRO A 155 -21.73 9.57 -5.30
N LYS A 156 -21.86 8.32 -4.86
CA LYS A 156 -22.33 8.02 -3.52
C LYS A 156 -21.27 8.48 -2.52
N MET A 157 -21.68 9.29 -1.54
CA MET A 157 -20.83 9.63 -0.40
C MET A 157 -20.94 8.56 0.70
N TRP A 158 -19.82 8.26 1.32
CA TRP A 158 -19.66 7.26 2.37
C TRP A 158 -19.34 7.92 3.72
N GLU A 159 -19.45 7.15 4.80
CA GLU A 159 -18.93 7.55 6.10
C GLU A 159 -17.42 7.87 5.99
N ALA A 160 -17.00 8.95 6.64
CA ALA A 160 -15.64 9.44 6.51
C ALA A 160 -14.62 8.47 7.10
N VAL A 161 -13.63 8.09 6.29
CA VAL A 161 -12.44 7.37 6.74
C VAL A 161 -11.27 8.34 6.66
N GLU A 162 -10.67 8.68 7.80
CA GLU A 162 -9.62 9.71 7.89
C GLU A 162 -10.03 11.04 7.22
N GLY A 163 -11.31 11.42 7.32
CA GLY A 163 -11.86 12.63 6.71
C GLY A 163 -12.26 12.51 5.23
N VAL A 164 -12.11 11.33 4.60
CA VAL A 164 -12.46 11.11 3.19
C VAL A 164 -13.80 10.38 3.05
N THR A 165 -14.75 11.00 2.34
CA THR A 165 -16.11 10.50 2.08
C THR A 165 -16.29 9.83 0.71
N GLN A 166 -15.27 9.90 -0.17
CA GLN A 166 -15.25 9.17 -1.44
C GLN A 166 -15.13 7.67 -1.20
N GLU A 167 -15.63 6.85 -2.13
CA GLU A 167 -15.54 5.38 -2.05
C GLU A 167 -14.10 4.88 -1.94
N ASP A 168 -13.24 5.31 -2.86
CA ASP A 168 -11.79 5.09 -2.82
C ASP A 168 -11.14 6.14 -1.90
N VAL A 169 -10.41 5.68 -0.88
CA VAL A 169 -9.69 6.54 0.08
C VAL A 169 -8.17 6.48 -0.12
N GLY A 170 -7.74 5.82 -1.20
CA GLY A 170 -6.34 5.69 -1.57
C GLY A 170 -5.54 4.72 -0.72
N TRP A 171 -6.21 3.90 0.09
CA TRP A 171 -5.62 2.81 0.85
C TRP A 171 -6.68 1.74 1.18
N CYS A 172 -6.26 0.51 1.39
CA CYS A 172 -7.13 -0.58 1.84
C CYS A 172 -6.37 -1.56 2.73
N ARG A 173 -7.10 -2.41 3.45
CA ARG A 173 -6.50 -3.59 4.09
C ARG A 173 -6.34 -4.69 3.06
N ILE A 174 -5.20 -5.37 3.06
CA ILE A 174 -4.94 -6.52 2.20
C ILE A 174 -4.34 -7.65 3.03
N SER A 175 -4.71 -8.89 2.70
CA SER A 175 -4.05 -10.07 3.27
C SER A 175 -2.53 -9.94 3.19
N TYR A 176 -1.85 -10.09 4.32
CA TYR A 176 -0.38 -10.01 4.33
C TYR A 176 0.26 -11.20 3.59
N ALA A 177 -0.49 -12.30 3.45
CA ALA A 177 -0.10 -13.45 2.63
C ALA A 177 -0.06 -13.13 1.13
N GLU A 178 -0.90 -12.19 0.68
CA GLU A 178 -1.10 -11.90 -0.74
C GLU A 178 -0.46 -10.59 -1.20
N VAL A 179 0.03 -9.76 -0.28
CA VAL A 179 0.57 -8.43 -0.59
C VAL A 179 1.72 -8.48 -1.60
N VAL A 180 2.50 -9.58 -1.61
CA VAL A 180 3.59 -9.84 -2.57
C VAL A 180 3.05 -10.06 -3.98
N MET A 181 2.05 -10.94 -4.12
CA MET A 181 1.38 -11.21 -5.39
C MET A 181 0.76 -9.93 -5.95
N TRP A 182 0.09 -9.17 -5.10
CA TRP A 182 -0.44 -7.85 -5.47
C TRP A 182 0.66 -6.92 -5.96
N TYR A 183 1.79 -6.86 -5.28
CA TYR A 183 2.93 -6.06 -5.73
C TYR A 183 3.39 -6.42 -7.15
N HIS A 184 3.50 -7.73 -7.43
CA HIS A 184 3.87 -8.23 -8.75
C HIS A 184 2.84 -7.87 -9.82
N LEU A 185 1.55 -8.04 -9.51
CA LEU A 185 0.46 -7.70 -10.42
C LEU A 185 0.40 -6.19 -10.69
N PHE A 186 0.59 -5.33 -9.69
CA PHE A 186 0.68 -3.87 -9.85
C PHE A 186 1.88 -3.44 -10.70
N GLY A 187 2.96 -4.22 -10.70
CA GLY A 187 4.10 -4.00 -11.59
C GLY A 187 3.80 -4.33 -13.06
N ARG A 188 2.84 -5.20 -13.33
CA ARG A 188 2.51 -5.69 -14.68
C ARG A 188 1.23 -5.09 -15.27
N MET A 189 0.31 -4.61 -14.45
CA MET A 189 -0.96 -4.04 -14.90
C MET A 189 -0.98 -2.53 -14.79
N HIS A 190 -1.82 -1.89 -15.61
CA HIS A 190 -2.19 -0.50 -15.38
C HIS A 190 -2.84 -0.39 -13.99
N GLU A 191 -2.33 0.55 -13.19
CA GLU A 191 -2.69 0.77 -11.78
C GLU A 191 -4.20 0.86 -11.54
N GLY A 192 -4.94 1.40 -12.53
CA GLY A 192 -6.39 1.58 -12.47
C GLY A 192 -7.20 0.29 -12.58
N ASP A 193 -6.69 -0.73 -13.27
CA ASP A 193 -7.48 -1.93 -13.58
C ASP A 193 -7.55 -2.90 -12.39
N LEU A 194 -6.45 -3.07 -11.65
CA LEU A 194 -6.44 -3.94 -10.47
C LEU A 194 -7.11 -3.30 -9.27
N TRP A 195 -6.73 -2.06 -8.98
CA TRP A 195 -7.26 -1.32 -7.85
C TRP A 195 -8.77 -1.16 -7.96
N GLY A 196 -9.27 -0.68 -9.11
CA GLY A 196 -10.71 -0.47 -9.31
C GLY A 196 -11.56 -1.75 -9.20
N ARG A 197 -11.00 -2.92 -9.53
CA ARG A 197 -11.73 -4.20 -9.45
C ARG A 197 -11.72 -4.83 -8.07
N SER A 198 -10.64 -4.64 -7.33
CA SER A 198 -10.35 -5.45 -6.14
C SER A 198 -10.31 -4.61 -4.86
N PHE A 199 -10.34 -3.28 -4.96
CA PHE A 199 -10.46 -2.39 -3.83
C PHE A 199 -11.68 -2.77 -2.97
N ARG A 200 -11.45 -2.74 -1.66
CA ARG A 200 -12.49 -2.87 -0.64
C ARG A 200 -12.29 -1.74 0.34
N ARG A 201 -13.38 -1.03 0.63
CA ARG A 201 -13.37 0.08 1.59
C ARG A 201 -13.23 -0.50 3.00
N TRP A 202 -12.47 0.18 3.86
CA TRP A 202 -12.43 -0.13 5.28
C TRP A 202 -13.85 -0.29 5.87
N PRO A 203 -14.11 -1.28 6.76
CA PRO A 203 -13.15 -2.16 7.44
C PRO A 203 -12.81 -3.46 6.72
N GLU A 204 -13.31 -3.66 5.49
CA GLU A 204 -13.10 -4.89 4.74
C GLU A 204 -11.63 -5.13 4.40
N VAL A 205 -11.26 -6.42 4.31
CA VAL A 205 -9.91 -6.85 3.91
C VAL A 205 -9.98 -7.42 2.51
N VAL A 206 -9.17 -6.87 1.62
CA VAL A 206 -8.95 -7.41 0.30
C VAL A 206 -8.25 -8.76 0.44
N ARG A 207 -8.92 -9.79 -0.03
CA ARG A 207 -8.40 -11.13 -0.22
C ARG A 207 -8.68 -11.52 -1.66
N CYS A 208 -7.76 -12.17 -2.35
CA CYS A 208 -7.96 -12.52 -3.75
C CYS A 208 -8.55 -13.91 -3.98
N TRP A 209 -9.23 -13.92 -5.13
CA TRP A 209 -10.15 -14.81 -5.85
C TRP A 209 -10.37 -16.26 -5.40
#